data_AF-A4VEY5-F1
#
_entry.id   AF-A4VEY5-F1
#
_cell.length_a   1.000
_cell.length_b   1.000
_cell.length_c   1.000
_cell.angle_alpha   90.00
_cell.angle_beta   90.00
_cell.angle_gamma   90.00
#
_symmetry.space_group_name_H-M   'P 1'
#
loop_
_entity.id
_entity.type
_entity.pdbx_description
1 polymer ?
#
loop_
_entity_poly.entity_id
_entity_poly.type
_entity_poly.pdbx_seq_one_letter_code
_entity_poly.pdbx_strand_id
1 'polypeptide(L)'
;MPPKTKKELEAEALRLAEEQRLREEEERKRKEEERKKYEVKTLDTGLECIFTDYYVTECFENSNDPRQFTKEYLQSYYFRDNNYSQNFREIDWITLIEYTLYNLNFAKNELNLTNQQAKIFINIMFDVLRLNDLKYTTFTLPKTQNERGEEVDLEEKEREKYISSKVRLQGQKTKQKDFEHLKNLLINHSVDQPPNKLKFFTSDQLQQMFIYANNSYFAHYNLYSYIQRKEQRQVDIFQTVYVDQMVDIPPLEQGLFVPIDKKDEEQLERERRQFLQQQLEEEQALEALKRKQEEQGQEEEEEPLDPIALEIIREKVKETEQIMQQKLIDRQNALNEKLQELDKPKKPVKK
;
A
#
# COMPACT_ATOMS: atom_id res chain seq x y z
N MET A 1 -16.64 -28.99 -56.42
CA MET A 1 -16.76 -27.52 -56.40
C MET A 1 -15.97 -27.00 -57.60
N PRO A 2 -16.54 -26.12 -58.44
CA PRO A 2 -15.80 -25.52 -59.55
C PRO A 2 -14.61 -24.70 -59.04
N PRO A 3 -13.44 -24.74 -59.69
CA PRO A 3 -12.28 -23.93 -59.31
C PRO A 3 -12.60 -22.45 -59.50
N LYS A 4 -12.31 -21.63 -58.48
CA LYS A 4 -12.44 -20.17 -58.54
C LYS A 4 -11.66 -19.63 -59.74
N THR A 5 -12.23 -18.66 -60.44
CA THR A 5 -11.54 -18.02 -61.57
C THR A 5 -10.37 -17.19 -61.06
N LYS A 6 -9.30 -17.04 -61.87
CA LYS A 6 -8.11 -16.23 -61.51
C LYS A 6 -8.48 -14.81 -61.03
N LYS A 7 -9.54 -14.24 -61.63
CA LYS A 7 -10.08 -12.92 -61.28
C LYS A 7 -10.74 -12.89 -59.89
N GLU A 8 -11.38 -13.97 -59.47
CA GLU A 8 -11.96 -14.09 -58.12
C GLU A 8 -10.87 -14.21 -57.05
N LEU A 9 -9.78 -14.95 -57.35
CA LEU A 9 -8.62 -15.06 -56.45
C LEU A 9 -7.91 -13.71 -56.26
N GLU A 10 -7.71 -12.94 -57.32
CA GLU A 10 -7.12 -11.60 -57.24
C GLU A 10 -8.01 -10.61 -56.47
N ALA A 11 -9.33 -10.66 -56.67
CA ALA A 11 -10.27 -9.82 -55.94
C ALA A 11 -10.34 -10.19 -54.44
N GLU A 12 -10.29 -11.48 -54.11
CA GLU A 12 -10.25 -11.97 -52.72
C GLU A 12 -8.94 -11.56 -52.02
N ALA A 13 -7.81 -11.64 -52.73
CA ALA A 13 -6.52 -11.17 -52.22
C ALA A 13 -6.51 -9.65 -51.97
N LEU A 14 -7.12 -8.85 -52.84
CA LEU A 14 -7.24 -7.40 -52.66
C LEU A 14 -8.11 -7.05 -51.44
N ARG A 15 -9.23 -7.75 -51.25
CA ARG A 15 -10.10 -7.57 -50.08
C ARG A 15 -9.40 -7.94 -48.78
N LEU A 16 -8.65 -9.03 -48.77
CA LEU A 16 -7.87 -9.45 -47.60
C LEU A 16 -6.78 -8.42 -47.25
N ALA A 17 -6.10 -7.88 -48.26
CA ALA A 17 -5.08 -6.85 -48.08
C ALA A 17 -5.66 -5.52 -47.55
N GLU A 18 -6.83 -5.11 -48.05
CA GLU A 18 -7.52 -3.92 -47.55
C GLU A 18 -8.00 -4.10 -46.10
N GLU A 19 -8.54 -5.27 -45.76
CA GLU A 19 -8.94 -5.60 -44.39
C GLU A 19 -7.75 -5.64 -43.42
N GLN A 20 -6.60 -6.20 -43.84
CA GLN A 20 -5.37 -6.18 -43.04
C GLN A 20 -4.89 -4.75 -42.80
N ARG A 21 -4.90 -3.89 -43.82
CA ARG A 21 -4.52 -2.48 -43.67
C ARG A 21 -5.43 -1.72 -42.72
N LEU A 22 -6.74 -1.98 -42.75
CA LEU A 22 -7.70 -1.35 -41.83
C LEU A 22 -7.41 -1.75 -40.38
N ARG A 23 -7.15 -3.04 -40.12
CA ARG A 23 -6.80 -3.55 -38.79
C ARG A 23 -5.48 -2.96 -38.27
N GLU A 24 -4.46 -2.87 -39.11
CA GLU A 24 -3.18 -2.26 -38.75
C GLU A 24 -3.32 -0.76 -38.42
N GLU A 25 -4.14 -0.02 -39.18
CA GLU A 25 -4.40 1.40 -38.91
C GLU A 25 -5.17 1.59 -37.59
N GLU A 26 -6.16 0.74 -37.32
CA GLU A 26 -6.91 0.75 -36.06
C GLU A 26 -6.01 0.41 -34.86
N GLU A 27 -5.15 -0.60 -34.98
CA GLU A 27 -4.19 -0.96 -33.94
C GLU A 27 -3.19 0.18 -33.69
N ARG A 28 -2.74 0.86 -34.76
CA ARG A 28 -1.85 2.03 -34.62
C ARG A 28 -2.54 3.18 -33.90
N LYS A 29 -3.79 3.50 -34.26
CA LYS A 29 -4.59 4.54 -33.59
C LYS A 29 -4.79 4.21 -32.10
N ARG A 30 -5.14 2.95 -31.80
CA ARG A 30 -5.27 2.47 -30.42
C ARG A 30 -3.97 2.63 -29.63
N LYS A 31 -2.82 2.27 -30.19
CA LYS A 31 -1.50 2.44 -29.55
C LYS A 31 -1.13 3.91 -29.35
N GLU A 32 -1.49 4.79 -30.28
CA GLU A 32 -1.26 6.24 -30.14
C GLU A 32 -2.14 6.85 -29.04
N GLU A 33 -3.41 6.46 -28.97
CA GLU A 33 -4.31 6.88 -27.89
C GLU A 33 -3.85 6.36 -26.53
N GLU A 34 -3.41 5.11 -26.48
CA GLU A 34 -2.81 4.52 -25.29
C GLU A 34 -1.57 5.31 -24.88
N ARG A 35 -0.64 5.58 -25.81
CA ARG A 35 0.55 6.38 -25.54
C ARG A 35 0.21 7.79 -25.01
N LYS A 36 -0.84 8.44 -25.55
CA LYS A 36 -1.30 9.75 -25.05
C LYS A 36 -1.84 9.70 -23.61
N LYS A 37 -2.43 8.58 -23.18
CA LYS A 37 -2.93 8.42 -21.80
C LYS A 37 -1.81 8.38 -20.76
N TYR A 38 -0.64 7.87 -21.15
CA TYR A 38 0.51 7.65 -20.26
C TYR A 38 1.69 8.58 -20.57
N GLU A 39 1.53 9.54 -21.47
CA GLU A 39 2.59 10.46 -21.86
C GLU A 39 3.01 11.32 -20.66
N VAL A 40 4.27 11.14 -20.24
CA VAL A 40 4.88 11.98 -19.20
C VAL A 40 5.13 13.36 -19.78
N LYS A 41 4.49 14.37 -19.20
CA LYS A 41 4.62 15.77 -19.62
C LYS A 41 5.43 16.54 -18.60
N THR A 42 6.38 17.35 -19.06
CA THR A 42 7.09 18.28 -18.19
C THR A 42 6.36 19.62 -18.23
N LEU A 43 5.99 20.16 -17.07
CA LEU A 43 5.40 21.49 -16.96
C LEU A 43 6.48 22.57 -17.09
N ASP A 44 6.09 23.80 -17.37
CA ASP A 44 7.00 24.96 -17.44
C ASP A 44 7.74 25.24 -16.12
N THR A 45 7.24 24.67 -15.02
CA THR A 45 7.89 24.69 -13.70
C THR A 45 9.06 23.70 -13.58
N GLY A 46 9.28 22.85 -14.58
CA GLY A 46 10.23 21.75 -14.56
C GLY A 46 9.72 20.49 -13.87
N LEU A 47 8.47 20.48 -13.39
CA LEU A 47 7.85 19.30 -12.78
C LEU A 47 7.49 18.28 -13.86
N GLU A 48 8.04 17.07 -13.74
CA GLU A 48 7.66 15.93 -14.57
C GLU A 48 6.37 15.31 -14.04
N CYS A 49 5.30 15.37 -14.82
CA CYS A 49 4.01 14.77 -14.51
C CYS A 49 3.98 13.30 -14.93
N ILE A 50 4.51 12.43 -14.08
CA ILE A 50 4.51 10.97 -14.23
C ILE A 50 3.08 10.42 -14.12
N PHE A 51 2.32 10.92 -13.15
CA PHE A 51 0.91 10.60 -13.03
C PHE A 51 0.10 11.52 -13.94
N THR A 52 -0.68 10.95 -14.85
CA THR A 52 -1.49 11.69 -15.83
C THR A 52 -2.91 11.93 -15.32
N ASP A 53 -3.71 12.73 -16.05
CA ASP A 53 -5.14 12.89 -15.73
C ASP A 53 -5.88 11.55 -15.80
N TYR A 54 -5.47 10.68 -16.73
CA TYR A 54 -5.98 9.32 -16.85
C TYR A 54 -5.72 8.50 -15.58
N TYR A 55 -4.52 8.59 -14.99
CA TYR A 55 -4.22 7.91 -13.72
C TYR A 55 -5.17 8.36 -12.61
N VAL A 56 -5.36 9.67 -12.45
CA VAL A 56 -6.22 10.21 -11.39
C VAL A 56 -7.66 9.74 -11.55
N THR A 57 -8.23 9.84 -12.76
CA THR A 57 -9.60 9.39 -13.04
C THR A 57 -9.74 7.87 -12.82
N GLU A 58 -8.90 7.06 -13.45
CA GLU A 58 -9.05 5.60 -13.35
C GLU A 58 -8.76 5.06 -11.95
N CYS A 59 -7.70 5.54 -11.30
CA CYS A 59 -7.30 5.04 -10.00
C CYS A 59 -8.33 5.40 -8.93
N PHE A 60 -8.93 6.59 -9.01
CA PHE A 60 -9.83 7.10 -7.97
C PHE A 60 -11.30 6.77 -8.23
N GLU A 61 -11.75 6.82 -9.48
CA GLU A 61 -13.18 6.69 -9.83
C GLU A 61 -13.56 5.29 -10.31
N ASN A 62 -12.68 4.61 -11.06
CA ASN A 62 -13.04 3.41 -11.82
C ASN A 62 -12.40 2.11 -11.29
N SER A 63 -11.34 2.19 -10.48
CA SER A 63 -10.61 1.00 -10.07
C SER A 63 -11.26 0.29 -8.88
N ASN A 64 -11.55 -1.00 -9.05
CA ASN A 64 -11.92 -1.89 -7.94
C ASN A 64 -10.73 -2.18 -7.01
N ASP A 65 -9.50 -2.15 -7.55
CA ASP A 65 -8.26 -2.36 -6.81
C ASP A 65 -7.22 -1.29 -7.18
N PRO A 66 -7.22 -0.13 -6.49
CA PRO A 66 -6.32 0.98 -6.79
C PRO A 66 -4.84 0.63 -6.57
N ARG A 67 -4.53 -0.37 -5.72
CA ARG A 67 -3.15 -0.80 -5.46
C ARG A 67 -2.58 -1.54 -6.65
N GLN A 68 -3.31 -2.53 -7.16
CA GLN A 68 -2.91 -3.29 -8.34
C GLN A 68 -2.82 -2.38 -9.57
N PHE A 69 -3.81 -1.50 -9.78
CA PHE A 69 -3.78 -0.52 -10.87
C PHE A 69 -2.55 0.39 -10.80
N THR A 70 -2.24 0.95 -9.63
CA THR A 70 -1.07 1.83 -9.45
C THR A 70 0.25 1.09 -9.70
N LYS A 71 0.36 -0.17 -9.28
CA LYS A 71 1.51 -1.03 -9.56
C LYS A 71 1.71 -1.22 -11.05
N GLU A 72 0.66 -1.65 -11.76
CA GLU A 72 0.70 -1.90 -13.20
C GLU A 72 0.99 -0.63 -13.99
N TYR A 73 0.41 0.51 -13.58
CA TYR A 73 0.67 1.82 -14.17
C TYR A 73 2.16 2.19 -14.09
N LEU A 74 2.74 2.14 -12.89
CA LEU A 74 4.14 2.51 -12.67
C LEU A 74 5.09 1.53 -13.38
N GLN A 75 4.84 0.23 -13.28
CA GLN A 75 5.67 -0.81 -13.91
C GLN A 75 5.64 -0.74 -15.43
N SER A 76 4.45 -0.57 -16.01
CA SER A 76 4.27 -0.59 -17.46
C SER A 76 4.79 0.68 -18.12
N TYR A 77 4.57 1.85 -17.55
CA TYR A 77 4.82 3.08 -18.31
C TYR A 77 6.07 3.80 -17.85
N TYR A 78 6.17 4.15 -16.58
CA TYR A 78 7.29 4.97 -16.12
C TYR A 78 8.58 4.16 -15.92
N PHE A 79 8.50 3.00 -15.28
CA PHE A 79 9.69 2.23 -14.89
C PHE A 79 10.26 1.40 -16.03
N ARG A 80 9.42 0.90 -16.94
CA ARG A 80 9.85 0.17 -18.14
C ARG A 80 10.70 1.05 -19.05
N ASP A 81 10.23 2.27 -19.35
CA ASP A 81 10.89 3.18 -20.28
C ASP A 81 12.26 3.65 -19.76
N ASN A 82 12.40 3.74 -18.43
CA ASN A 82 13.65 4.17 -17.78
C ASN A 82 14.50 3.02 -17.22
N ASN A 83 14.05 1.77 -17.37
CA ASN A 83 14.67 0.57 -16.83
C ASN A 83 14.92 0.62 -15.31
N TYR A 84 14.00 1.24 -14.56
CA TYR A 84 14.11 1.37 -13.10
C TYR A 84 13.64 0.13 -12.34
N SER A 85 12.82 -0.74 -12.95
CA SER A 85 12.17 -1.87 -12.26
C SER A 85 13.14 -2.78 -11.50
N GLN A 86 14.37 -2.91 -12.00
CA GLN A 86 15.43 -3.74 -11.40
C GLN A 86 15.94 -3.19 -10.06
N ASN A 87 15.78 -1.88 -9.83
CA ASN A 87 16.29 -1.20 -8.64
C ASN A 87 15.31 -1.27 -7.46
N PHE A 88 14.11 -1.83 -7.65
CA PHE A 88 13.02 -1.80 -6.68
C PHE A 88 12.69 -3.21 -6.20
N ARG A 89 12.71 -3.39 -4.88
CA ARG A 89 12.24 -4.61 -4.21
C ARG A 89 10.73 -4.55 -4.05
N GLU A 90 10.13 -5.68 -3.69
CA GLU A 90 8.69 -5.75 -3.41
C GLU A 90 8.23 -4.75 -2.32
N ILE A 91 9.00 -4.63 -1.23
CA ILE A 91 8.67 -3.65 -0.17
C ILE A 91 8.75 -2.19 -0.66
N ASP A 92 9.65 -1.91 -1.61
CA ASP A 92 9.78 -0.58 -2.19
C ASP A 92 8.56 -0.26 -3.07
N TRP A 93 8.07 -1.26 -3.82
CA TRP A 93 6.83 -1.16 -4.58
C TRP A 93 5.63 -0.89 -3.68
N ILE A 94 5.47 -1.68 -2.61
CA ILE A 94 4.37 -1.49 -1.65
C ILE A 94 4.44 -0.07 -1.07
N THR A 95 5.61 0.36 -0.61
CA THR A 95 5.78 1.70 -0.04
C THR A 95 5.43 2.80 -1.05
N LEU A 96 5.86 2.65 -2.31
CA LEU A 96 5.61 3.62 -3.37
C LEU A 96 4.12 3.71 -3.74
N ILE A 97 3.45 2.56 -3.83
CA ILE A 97 2.02 2.46 -4.14
C ILE A 97 1.22 3.09 -3.02
N GLU A 98 1.43 2.67 -1.76
CA GLU A 98 0.71 3.22 -0.62
C GLU A 98 0.95 4.72 -0.49
N TYR A 99 2.21 5.17 -0.62
CA TYR A 99 2.54 6.60 -0.60
C TYR A 99 1.75 7.38 -1.66
N THR A 100 1.71 6.90 -2.89
CA THR A 100 1.00 7.56 -3.99
C THR A 100 -0.51 7.59 -3.73
N LEU A 101 -1.09 6.47 -3.29
CA LEU A 101 -2.52 6.37 -3.00
C LEU A 101 -2.94 7.24 -1.82
N TYR A 102 -2.14 7.33 -0.75
CA TYR A 102 -2.43 8.22 0.37
C TYR A 102 -2.40 9.69 -0.04
N ASN A 103 -1.44 10.10 -0.88
CA ASN A 103 -1.39 11.45 -1.43
C ASN A 103 -2.60 11.75 -2.33
N LEU A 104 -3.02 10.79 -3.16
CA LEU A 104 -4.19 10.92 -4.01
C LEU A 104 -5.49 11.01 -3.19
N ASN A 105 -5.62 10.16 -2.17
CA ASN A 105 -6.76 10.16 -1.26
C ASN A 105 -6.88 11.50 -0.53
N PHE A 106 -5.78 12.01 0.03
CA PHE A 106 -5.74 13.33 0.66
C PHE A 106 -6.17 14.44 -0.32
N ALA A 107 -5.61 14.45 -1.52
CA ALA A 107 -5.93 15.44 -2.55
C ALA A 107 -7.41 15.45 -2.93
N LYS A 108 -8.03 14.28 -3.09
CA LYS A 108 -9.41 14.16 -3.57
C LYS A 108 -10.44 14.27 -2.45
N ASN A 109 -10.23 13.59 -1.33
CA ASN A 109 -11.23 13.49 -0.27
C ASN A 109 -11.12 14.60 0.78
N GLU A 110 -9.91 15.00 1.16
CA GLU A 110 -9.72 16.02 2.21
C GLU A 110 -9.69 17.43 1.62
N LEU A 111 -8.93 17.62 0.52
CA LEU A 111 -8.79 18.94 -0.13
C LEU A 111 -9.81 19.24 -1.23
N ASN A 112 -10.60 18.25 -1.65
CA ASN A 112 -11.56 18.37 -2.76
C ASN A 112 -10.94 18.95 -4.04
N LEU A 113 -9.72 18.55 -4.38
CA LEU A 113 -9.02 19.05 -5.56
C LEU A 113 -9.66 18.53 -6.87
N THR A 114 -9.64 19.38 -7.90
CA THR A 114 -9.92 18.96 -9.28
C THR A 114 -8.89 17.93 -9.76
N ASN A 115 -9.20 17.13 -10.78
CA ASN A 115 -8.28 16.08 -11.26
C ASN A 115 -6.93 16.67 -11.72
N GLN A 116 -6.95 17.86 -12.34
CA GLN A 116 -5.74 18.57 -12.73
C GLN A 116 -4.90 19.03 -11.53
N GLN A 117 -5.53 19.58 -10.48
CA GLN A 117 -4.84 19.98 -9.25
C GLN A 117 -4.29 18.76 -8.49
N ALA A 118 -5.08 17.70 -8.36
CA ALA A 118 -4.69 16.45 -7.72
C ALA A 118 -3.49 15.84 -8.44
N LYS A 119 -3.52 15.79 -9.79
CA LYS A 119 -2.39 15.36 -10.64
C LYS A 119 -1.12 16.14 -10.31
N ILE A 120 -1.19 17.46 -10.24
CA ILE A 120 -0.01 18.29 -9.94
C ILE A 120 0.50 17.99 -8.53
N PHE A 121 -0.39 17.94 -7.54
CA PHE A 121 -0.03 17.66 -6.16
C PHE A 121 0.65 16.29 -5.97
N ILE A 122 0.08 15.22 -6.50
CA ILE A 122 0.68 13.87 -6.37
C ILE A 122 2.05 13.80 -7.06
N ASN A 123 2.23 14.49 -8.19
CA ASN A 123 3.53 14.56 -8.86
C ASN A 123 4.54 15.38 -8.05
N ILE A 124 4.14 16.48 -7.40
CA ILE A 124 5.00 17.22 -6.47
C ILE A 124 5.46 16.31 -5.32
N MET A 125 4.53 15.59 -4.69
CA MET A 125 4.86 14.69 -3.57
C MET A 125 5.75 13.52 -4.01
N PHE A 126 5.54 12.99 -5.21
CA PHE A 126 6.39 11.96 -5.80
C PHE A 126 7.78 12.50 -6.16
N ASP A 127 7.85 13.73 -6.66
CA ASP A 127 9.11 14.40 -6.98
C ASP A 127 9.97 14.62 -5.72
N VAL A 128 9.34 15.00 -4.61
CA VAL A 128 10.00 15.08 -3.30
C VAL A 128 10.51 13.72 -2.82
N LEU A 129 9.73 12.66 -3.00
CA LEU A 129 10.15 11.30 -2.63
C LEU A 129 11.37 10.84 -3.45
N ARG A 130 11.34 11.03 -4.78
CA ARG A 130 12.42 10.58 -5.70
C ARG A 130 13.68 11.44 -5.65
N LEU A 131 13.59 12.68 -5.14
CA LEU A 131 14.71 13.63 -5.17
C LEU A 131 15.96 13.03 -4.49
N ASN A 132 17.06 12.93 -5.24
CA ASN A 132 18.33 12.32 -4.82
C ASN A 132 18.21 10.86 -4.35
N ASP A 133 17.21 10.12 -4.83
CA ASP A 133 17.11 8.68 -4.63
C ASP A 133 17.75 7.93 -5.82
N LEU A 134 18.75 7.12 -5.48
CA LEU A 134 19.57 6.37 -6.43
C LEU A 134 18.76 5.32 -7.19
N LYS A 135 17.65 4.85 -6.62
CA LYS A 135 16.79 3.86 -7.28
C LYS A 135 16.20 4.41 -8.58
N TYR A 136 16.02 5.73 -8.65
CA TYR A 136 15.52 6.45 -9.83
C TYR A 136 16.65 6.98 -10.74
N THR A 137 17.90 6.56 -10.53
CA THR A 137 18.99 6.89 -11.45
C THR A 137 19.17 5.76 -12.45
N THR A 138 19.13 6.07 -13.74
CA THR A 138 19.42 5.08 -14.78
C THR A 138 20.90 4.73 -14.70
N PHE A 139 21.20 3.49 -14.31
CA PHE A 139 22.56 2.98 -14.38
C PHE A 139 22.77 2.41 -15.77
N THR A 140 23.30 3.22 -16.68
CA THR A 140 24.02 2.67 -17.83
C THR A 140 25.31 2.09 -17.29
N LEU A 141 25.30 0.78 -17.02
CA LEU A 141 26.53 0.08 -16.69
C LEU A 141 27.48 0.25 -17.87
N PRO A 142 28.71 0.74 -17.65
CA PRO A 142 29.70 0.75 -18.71
C PRO A 142 29.90 -0.70 -19.13
N LYS A 143 29.48 -1.01 -20.35
CA LYS A 143 29.64 -2.35 -20.89
C LYS A 143 31.13 -2.57 -21.11
N THR A 144 31.74 -3.44 -20.33
CA THR A 144 33.10 -3.90 -20.58
C THR A 144 33.07 -4.91 -21.71
N GLN A 145 33.79 -4.61 -22.78
CA GLN A 145 34.05 -5.58 -23.83
C GLN A 145 35.13 -6.55 -23.33
N ASN A 146 34.88 -7.85 -23.42
CA ASN A 146 35.94 -8.83 -23.23
C ASN A 146 36.98 -8.73 -24.38
N GLU A 147 38.09 -9.46 -24.28
CA GLU A 147 39.14 -9.49 -25.32
C GLU A 147 38.63 -9.91 -26.71
N ARG A 148 37.42 -10.50 -26.79
CA ARG A 148 36.74 -10.89 -28.04
C ARG A 148 35.72 -9.86 -28.53
N GLY A 149 35.57 -8.72 -27.84
CA GLY A 149 34.60 -7.67 -28.17
C GLY A 149 33.16 -7.97 -27.75
N GLU A 150 32.91 -9.06 -27.02
CA GLU A 150 31.59 -9.39 -26.51
C GLU A 150 31.31 -8.60 -25.23
N GLU A 151 30.09 -8.08 -25.12
CA GLU A 151 29.63 -7.39 -23.92
C GLU A 151 29.45 -8.42 -22.80
N VAL A 152 30.23 -8.27 -21.72
CA VAL A 152 30.08 -9.09 -20.51
C VAL A 152 29.46 -8.22 -19.43
N ASP A 153 28.37 -8.70 -18.82
CA ASP A 153 27.75 -8.06 -17.67
C ASP A 153 28.73 -8.02 -16.51
N LEU A 154 28.91 -6.84 -15.92
CA LEU A 154 29.74 -6.65 -14.72
C LEU A 154 29.25 -7.56 -13.60
N GLU A 155 30.17 -8.19 -12.87
CA GLU A 155 29.82 -8.95 -11.67
C GLU A 155 29.05 -8.06 -10.68
N GLU A 156 28.08 -8.64 -9.98
CA GLU A 156 27.18 -7.94 -9.03
C GLU A 156 27.95 -7.05 -8.03
N LYS A 157 29.13 -7.51 -7.59
CA LYS A 157 30.04 -6.75 -6.71
C LYS A 157 30.60 -5.46 -7.32
N GLU A 158 30.86 -5.46 -8.62
CA GLU A 158 31.36 -4.26 -9.33
C GLU A 158 30.23 -3.26 -9.55
N ARG A 159 29.00 -3.75 -9.78
CA ARG A 159 27.78 -2.92 -9.80
C ARG A 159 27.58 -2.22 -8.46
N GLU A 160 27.67 -2.94 -7.34
CA GLU A 160 27.59 -2.36 -5.99
C GLU A 160 28.65 -1.29 -5.74
N LYS A 161 29.91 -1.56 -6.13
CA LYS A 161 31.02 -0.62 -5.97
C LYS A 161 30.82 0.64 -6.82
N TYR A 162 30.34 0.50 -8.05
CA TYR A 162 30.02 1.61 -8.92
C TYR A 162 28.88 2.46 -8.35
N ILE A 163 27.77 1.82 -7.93
CA ILE A 163 26.65 2.49 -7.26
C ILE A 163 27.16 3.26 -6.04
N SER A 164 27.88 2.59 -5.14
CA SER A 164 28.49 3.20 -3.94
C SER A 164 29.37 4.41 -4.25
N SER A 165 30.11 4.41 -5.37
CA SER A 165 30.93 5.55 -5.79
C SER A 165 30.10 6.74 -6.30
N LYS A 166 29.03 6.48 -7.07
CA LYS A 166 28.08 7.50 -7.54
C LYS A 166 27.27 8.09 -6.40
N VAL A 167 26.89 7.29 -5.39
CA VAL A 167 26.22 7.75 -4.16
C VAL A 167 27.02 8.85 -3.46
N ARG A 168 28.36 8.74 -3.43
CA ARG A 168 29.20 9.75 -2.78
C ARG A 168 29.20 11.08 -3.53
N LEU A 169 28.90 11.07 -4.83
CA LEU A 169 28.90 12.25 -5.69
C LEU A 169 27.53 12.95 -5.73
N GLN A 170 26.43 12.18 -5.69
CA GLN A 170 25.09 12.75 -5.53
C GLN A 170 24.87 13.09 -4.06
N GLY A 171 24.91 14.39 -3.74
CA GLY A 171 24.83 14.86 -2.35
C GLY A 171 23.71 14.21 -1.55
N GLN A 172 23.98 13.91 -0.28
CA GLN A 172 23.04 13.18 0.57
C GLN A 172 21.66 13.87 0.61
N LYS A 173 20.60 13.08 0.44
CA LYS A 173 19.21 13.50 0.69
C LYS A 173 19.09 13.93 2.15
N THR A 174 18.67 15.17 2.39
CA THR A 174 18.45 15.71 3.73
C THR A 174 17.02 16.21 3.85
N LYS A 175 16.45 16.10 5.06
CA LYS A 175 15.08 16.56 5.36
C LYS A 175 14.87 18.02 4.97
N GLN A 176 15.88 18.86 5.22
CA GLN A 176 15.85 20.28 4.89
C GLN A 176 15.80 20.53 3.38
N LYS A 177 16.61 19.82 2.58
CA LYS A 177 16.59 19.98 1.11
C LYS A 177 15.26 19.56 0.51
N ASP A 178 14.70 18.45 0.99
CA ASP A 178 13.38 17.98 0.55
C ASP A 178 12.28 18.98 0.92
N PHE A 179 12.35 19.59 2.12
CA PHE A 179 11.40 20.60 2.56
C PHE A 179 11.49 21.88 1.74
N GLU A 180 12.70 22.38 1.49
CA GLU A 180 12.94 23.53 0.62
C GLU A 180 12.45 23.26 -0.81
N HIS A 181 12.68 22.05 -1.31
CA HIS A 181 12.22 21.62 -2.62
C HIS A 181 10.69 21.56 -2.72
N LEU A 182 10.03 20.93 -1.76
CA LEU A 182 8.56 20.93 -1.66
C LEU A 182 8.01 22.36 -1.65
N LYS A 183 8.61 23.23 -0.81
CA LYS A 183 8.18 24.62 -0.68
C LYS A 183 8.28 25.35 -2.01
N ASN A 184 9.40 25.20 -2.72
CA ASN A 184 9.61 25.84 -4.02
C ASN A 184 8.61 25.33 -5.06
N LEU A 185 8.38 24.02 -5.14
CA LEU A 185 7.40 23.44 -6.05
C LEU A 185 6.00 23.94 -5.77
N LEU A 186 5.56 23.94 -4.51
CA LEU A 186 4.23 24.41 -4.13
C LEU A 186 4.04 25.90 -4.46
N ILE A 187 5.00 26.76 -4.12
CA ILE A 187 4.94 28.19 -4.45
C ILE A 187 4.89 28.40 -5.97
N ASN A 188 5.70 27.67 -6.75
CA ASN A 188 5.74 27.80 -8.20
C ASN A 188 4.41 27.43 -8.88
N HIS A 189 3.56 26.61 -8.25
CA HIS A 189 2.24 26.24 -8.75
C HIS A 189 1.09 27.06 -8.12
N SER A 190 1.41 28.06 -7.30
CA SER A 190 0.42 28.93 -6.62
C SER A 190 0.53 30.41 -6.98
N VAL A 191 1.62 30.82 -7.61
CA VAL A 191 1.81 32.19 -8.09
C VAL A 191 1.36 32.28 -9.54
N ASP A 192 0.45 33.21 -9.82
CA ASP A 192 0.06 33.57 -11.17
C ASP A 192 1.18 34.39 -11.82
N GLN A 193 1.78 33.88 -12.91
CA GLN A 193 2.77 34.62 -13.69
C GLN A 193 2.39 34.55 -15.18
N PRO A 194 1.41 35.35 -15.62
CA PRO A 194 1.09 35.45 -17.03
C PRO A 194 2.31 35.95 -17.82
N PRO A 195 2.58 35.43 -19.04
CA PRO A 195 1.70 34.58 -19.85
C PRO A 195 1.78 33.07 -19.62
N ASN A 196 2.81 32.56 -18.92
CA ASN A 196 3.17 31.13 -19.01
C ASN A 196 2.82 30.29 -17.77
N LYS A 197 2.53 30.89 -16.60
CA LYS A 197 2.24 30.13 -15.39
C LYS A 197 0.83 30.37 -14.90
N LEU A 198 0.04 29.30 -14.93
CA LEU A 198 -1.30 29.26 -14.36
C LEU A 198 -1.20 28.96 -12.85
N LYS A 199 -2.01 29.68 -12.07
CA LYS A 199 -2.20 29.39 -10.65
C LYS A 199 -3.09 28.16 -10.47
N PHE A 200 -2.57 27.12 -9.82
CA PHE A 200 -3.32 25.89 -9.55
C PHE A 200 -3.89 25.84 -8.13
N PHE A 201 -3.15 26.31 -7.11
CA PHE A 201 -3.60 26.18 -5.71
C PHE A 201 -3.93 27.52 -5.06
N THR A 202 -4.93 27.51 -4.18
CA THR A 202 -5.25 28.65 -3.30
C THR A 202 -4.31 28.68 -2.09
N SER A 203 -4.26 29.81 -1.38
CA SER A 203 -3.42 29.95 -0.18
C SER A 203 -3.83 29.00 0.95
N ASP A 204 -5.14 28.74 1.08
CA ASP A 204 -5.68 27.82 2.09
C ASP A 204 -5.30 26.37 1.78
N GLN A 205 -5.48 25.94 0.51
CA GLN A 205 -5.04 24.63 0.04
C GLN A 205 -3.54 24.41 0.28
N LEU A 206 -2.71 25.42 0.00
CA LEU A 206 -1.28 25.34 0.26
C LEU A 206 -0.96 25.08 1.74
N GLN A 207 -1.62 25.80 2.65
CA GLN A 207 -1.40 25.62 4.08
C GLN A 207 -1.73 24.19 4.50
N GLN A 208 -2.87 23.67 4.06
CA GLN A 208 -3.29 22.29 4.35
C GLN A 208 -2.32 21.26 3.75
N MET A 209 -1.82 21.49 2.53
CA MET A 209 -0.78 20.65 1.91
C MET A 209 0.52 20.63 2.71
N PHE A 210 0.98 21.77 3.24
CA PHE A 210 2.17 21.83 4.08
C PHE A 210 1.98 21.08 5.40
N ILE A 211 0.81 21.26 6.06
CA ILE A 211 0.47 20.53 7.29
C ILE A 211 0.48 19.04 7.02
N TYR A 212 -0.19 18.61 5.95
CA TYR A 212 -0.22 17.21 5.54
C TYR A 212 1.17 16.65 5.26
N ALA A 213 1.99 17.31 4.43
CA ALA A 213 3.33 16.84 4.10
C ALA A 213 4.22 16.76 5.35
N ASN A 214 4.06 17.68 6.30
CA ASN A 214 4.77 17.66 7.58
C ASN A 214 4.37 16.46 8.43
N ASN A 215 3.07 16.17 8.53
CA ASN A 215 2.52 15.09 9.35
C ASN A 215 2.66 13.70 8.69
N SER A 216 2.79 13.63 7.38
CA SER A 216 2.97 12.38 6.62
C SER A 216 4.44 12.14 6.29
N TYR A 217 4.93 12.69 5.18
CA TYR A 217 6.27 12.43 4.66
C TYR A 217 7.38 12.84 5.64
N PHE A 218 7.34 14.07 6.16
CA PHE A 218 8.44 14.59 6.98
C PHE A 218 8.46 14.07 8.43
N ALA A 219 7.31 13.66 8.97
CA ALA A 219 7.22 12.93 10.23
C ALA A 219 7.94 11.58 10.11
N HIS A 220 7.74 10.89 8.99
CA HIS A 220 8.33 9.57 8.72
C HIS A 220 9.61 9.64 7.86
N TYR A 221 10.24 10.81 7.72
CA TYR A 221 11.41 11.01 6.87
C TYR A 221 12.55 10.02 7.18
N ASN A 222 12.81 9.76 8.46
CA ASN A 222 13.87 8.85 8.88
C ASN A 222 13.58 7.41 8.42
N LEU A 223 12.31 7.00 8.40
CA LEU A 223 11.90 5.68 7.91
C LEU A 223 12.10 5.57 6.40
N TYR A 224 11.65 6.56 5.62
CA TYR A 224 11.87 6.59 4.17
C TYR A 224 13.37 6.59 3.83
N SER A 225 14.14 7.47 4.48
CA SER A 225 15.59 7.53 4.34
C SER A 225 16.26 6.20 4.71
N TYR A 226 15.77 5.50 5.73
CA TYR A 226 16.27 4.18 6.11
C TYR A 226 16.01 3.12 5.04
N ILE A 227 14.78 3.05 4.51
CA ILE A 227 14.38 2.11 3.45
C ILE A 227 15.15 2.37 2.15
N GLN A 228 15.43 3.64 1.86
CA GLN A 228 16.20 4.06 0.68
C GLN A 228 17.69 3.72 0.81
N ARG A 229 18.29 3.97 1.97
CA ARG A 229 19.75 3.86 2.15
C ARG A 229 20.23 2.46 2.51
N LYS A 230 19.44 1.70 3.27
CA LYS A 230 19.85 0.37 3.71
C LYS A 230 19.30 -0.67 2.76
N GLU A 231 20.21 -1.38 2.11
CA GLU A 231 19.91 -2.72 1.62
C GLU A 231 19.49 -3.57 2.83
N GLN A 232 18.19 -3.77 2.96
CA GLN A 232 17.68 -4.77 3.87
C GLN A 232 18.05 -6.11 3.24
N ARG A 233 19.07 -6.76 3.78
CA ARG A 233 19.35 -8.16 3.46
C ARG A 233 18.07 -8.93 3.76
N GLN A 234 17.55 -9.64 2.77
CA GLN A 234 16.54 -10.67 3.04
C GLN A 234 17.21 -11.65 4.00
N VAL A 235 16.75 -11.64 5.25
CA VAL A 235 17.20 -12.63 6.23
C VAL A 235 16.30 -13.82 6.01
N ASP A 236 16.77 -14.79 5.23
CA ASP A 236 16.10 -16.07 5.12
C ASP A 236 16.23 -16.79 6.46
N ILE A 237 15.16 -16.75 7.25
CA ILE A 237 15.09 -17.46 8.53
C ILE A 237 14.75 -18.91 8.21
N PHE A 238 15.77 -19.75 8.05
CA PHE A 238 15.59 -21.19 7.97
C PHE A 238 15.29 -21.73 9.38
N GLN A 239 14.04 -22.05 9.65
CA GLN A 239 13.67 -22.81 10.84
C GLN A 239 13.64 -24.29 10.48
N THR A 240 14.68 -25.03 10.87
CA THR A 240 14.65 -26.50 10.83
C THR A 240 13.72 -26.96 11.96
N VAL A 241 12.46 -27.24 11.60
CA VAL A 241 11.53 -27.89 12.52
C VAL A 241 11.89 -29.36 12.56
N TYR A 242 12.50 -29.79 13.66
CA TYR A 242 12.61 -31.21 13.97
C TYR A 242 11.22 -31.69 14.36
N VAL A 243 10.57 -32.38 13.42
CA VAL A 243 9.40 -33.18 13.75
C VAL A 243 9.95 -34.44 14.39
N ASP A 244 9.88 -34.52 15.72
CA ASP A 244 10.15 -35.78 16.41
C ASP A 244 9.29 -36.85 15.75
N GLN A 245 9.91 -37.99 15.41
CA GLN A 245 9.18 -39.14 14.90
C GLN A 245 8.01 -39.41 15.82
N MET A 246 6.82 -39.63 15.25
CA MET A 246 5.66 -40.07 16.02
C MET A 246 6.10 -41.30 16.81
N VAL A 247 6.25 -41.15 18.13
CA VAL A 247 6.52 -42.27 19.00
C VAL A 247 5.28 -43.14 18.93
N ASP A 248 5.43 -44.38 18.46
CA ASP A 248 4.34 -45.34 18.47
C ASP A 248 3.82 -45.45 19.90
N ILE A 249 2.57 -45.01 20.10
CA ILE A 249 1.93 -45.04 21.41
C ILE A 249 1.90 -46.52 21.81
N PRO A 250 2.59 -46.93 22.89
CA PRO A 250 2.60 -48.32 23.29
C PRO A 250 1.17 -48.78 23.58
N PRO A 251 0.82 -50.04 23.25
CA PRO A 251 -0.51 -50.56 23.49
C PRO A 251 -0.89 -50.39 24.95
N LEU A 252 -2.15 -50.01 25.21
CA LEU A 252 -2.67 -49.65 26.53
C LEU A 252 -2.47 -50.74 27.60
N GLU A 253 -2.31 -51.99 27.14
CA GLU A 253 -1.99 -53.18 27.94
C GLU A 253 -0.63 -53.09 28.65
N GLN A 254 0.30 -52.28 28.13
CA GLN A 254 1.61 -51.99 28.74
C GLN A 254 1.58 -50.76 29.65
N GLY A 255 0.41 -50.13 29.80
CA GLY A 255 0.23 -49.03 30.75
C GLY A 255 0.40 -49.53 32.18
N LEU A 256 1.52 -49.18 32.80
CA LEU A 256 1.69 -49.32 34.25
C LEU A 256 0.66 -48.41 34.92
N PHE A 257 -0.28 -49.01 35.66
CA PHE A 257 -1.15 -48.26 36.56
C PHE A 257 -0.27 -47.63 37.63
N VAL A 258 0.03 -46.34 37.47
CA VAL A 258 0.62 -45.53 38.52
C VAL A 258 -0.56 -45.09 39.40
N PRO A 259 -0.74 -45.66 40.61
CA PRO A 259 -1.70 -45.09 41.54
C PRO A 259 -1.26 -43.65 41.80
N ILE A 260 -2.16 -42.70 41.54
CA ILE A 260 -1.93 -41.30 41.91
C ILE A 260 -1.76 -41.30 43.43
N ASP A 261 -0.53 -41.11 43.90
CA ASP A 261 -0.27 -40.97 45.32
C ASP A 261 -1.02 -39.71 45.77
N LYS A 262 -1.76 -39.79 46.88
CA LYS A 262 -2.54 -38.66 47.42
C LYS A 262 -1.73 -37.38 47.64
N LYS A 263 -0.40 -37.48 47.67
CA LYS A 263 0.53 -36.35 47.72
C LYS A 263 0.57 -35.53 46.43
N ASP A 264 0.42 -36.18 45.27
CA ASP A 264 0.42 -35.50 43.97
C ASP A 264 -0.89 -34.75 43.74
N GLU A 265 -2.01 -35.26 44.29
CA GLU A 265 -3.31 -34.58 44.25
C GLU A 265 -3.30 -33.29 45.08
N GLU A 266 -2.72 -33.32 46.29
CA GLU A 266 -2.52 -32.10 47.10
C GLU A 266 -1.60 -31.09 46.44
N GLN A 267 -0.57 -31.55 45.72
CA GLN A 267 0.39 -30.66 45.05
C GLN A 267 -0.23 -29.99 43.83
N LEU A 268 -1.01 -30.75 43.04
CA LEU A 268 -1.78 -30.22 41.92
C LEU A 268 -2.84 -29.21 42.40
N GLU A 269 -3.48 -29.46 43.54
CA GLU A 269 -4.47 -28.54 44.10
C GLU A 269 -3.82 -27.26 44.67
N ARG A 270 -2.59 -27.33 45.19
CA ARG A 270 -1.79 -26.15 45.56
C ARG A 270 -1.41 -25.32 44.34
N GLU A 271 -0.95 -25.95 43.26
CA GLU A 271 -0.61 -25.24 42.01
C GLU A 271 -1.84 -24.57 41.42
N ARG A 272 -3.00 -25.25 41.43
CA ARG A 272 -4.26 -24.68 40.95
C ARG A 272 -4.71 -23.49 41.80
N ARG A 273 -4.50 -23.52 43.12
CA ARG A 273 -4.76 -22.36 44.01
C ARG A 273 -3.81 -21.20 43.75
N GLN A 274 -2.51 -21.47 43.55
CA GLN A 274 -1.52 -20.43 43.24
C GLN A 274 -1.82 -19.74 41.90
N PHE A 275 -2.22 -20.51 40.89
CA PHE A 275 -2.61 -19.96 39.59
C PHE A 275 -3.85 -19.06 39.70
N LEU A 276 -4.87 -19.50 40.46
CA LEU A 276 -6.06 -18.68 40.68
C LEU A 276 -5.75 -17.39 41.45
N GLN A 277 -4.83 -17.46 42.41
CA GLN A 277 -4.40 -16.30 43.19
C GLN A 277 -3.62 -15.28 42.34
N GLN A 278 -2.75 -15.74 41.44
CA GLN A 278 -2.05 -14.86 40.49
C GLN A 278 -3.02 -14.12 39.55
N GLN A 279 -4.04 -14.80 39.02
CA GLN A 279 -5.04 -14.14 38.19
C GLN A 279 -5.81 -13.05 38.95
N LEU A 280 -6.14 -13.31 40.22
CA LEU A 280 -6.85 -12.33 41.05
C LEU A 280 -5.97 -11.11 41.36
N GLU A 281 -4.68 -11.32 41.62
CA GLU A 281 -3.73 -10.23 41.84
C GLU A 281 -3.51 -9.39 40.58
N GLU A 282 -3.44 -10.02 39.40
CA GLU A 282 -3.32 -9.32 38.12
C GLU A 282 -4.56 -8.48 37.80
N GLU A 283 -5.75 -9.00 38.08
CA GLU A 283 -7.02 -8.27 37.92
C GLU A 283 -7.10 -7.07 38.87
N GLN A 284 -6.71 -7.25 40.14
CA GLN A 284 -6.66 -6.16 41.11
C GLN A 284 -5.61 -5.10 40.76
N ALA A 285 -4.45 -5.50 40.21
CA ALA A 285 -3.43 -4.56 39.75
C ALA A 285 -3.92 -3.72 38.56
N LEU A 286 -4.67 -4.34 37.64
CA LEU A 286 -5.29 -3.64 36.51
C LEU A 286 -6.35 -2.64 36.98
N GLU A 287 -7.17 -3.01 37.96
CA GLU A 287 -8.19 -2.12 38.53
C GLU A 287 -7.56 -0.96 39.31
N ALA A 288 -6.49 -1.20 40.06
CA ALA A 288 -5.72 -0.15 40.73
C ALA A 288 -5.04 0.81 39.73
N LEU A 289 -4.60 0.32 38.57
CA LEU A 289 -4.05 1.16 37.50
C LEU A 289 -5.13 2.07 36.90
N LYS A 290 -6.34 1.55 36.67
CA LYS A 290 -7.49 2.35 36.21
C LYS A 290 -7.86 3.43 37.22
N ARG A 291 -7.95 3.10 38.51
CA ARG A 291 -8.21 4.09 39.56
C ARG A 291 -7.14 5.17 39.64
N LYS A 292 -5.86 4.82 39.46
CA LYS A 292 -4.78 5.81 39.39
C LYS A 292 -4.87 6.71 38.16
N GLN A 293 -5.31 6.18 37.02
CA GLN A 293 -5.55 7.01 35.82
C GLN A 293 -6.74 7.96 36.02
N GLU A 294 -7.79 7.51 36.73
CA GLU A 294 -8.93 8.35 37.11
C GLU A 294 -8.56 9.40 38.18
N GLU A 295 -7.70 9.06 39.15
CA GLU A 295 -7.22 9.99 40.19
C GLU A 295 -6.14 10.96 39.71
N GLN A 296 -5.35 10.59 38.70
CA GLN A 296 -4.37 11.48 38.04
C GLN A 296 -5.00 12.36 36.94
N GLY A 297 -6.29 12.19 36.66
CA GLY A 297 -7.10 13.11 35.85
C GLY A 297 -7.53 14.38 36.62
N GLN A 298 -6.60 15.03 37.33
CA GLN A 298 -6.79 16.39 37.81
C GLN A 298 -6.20 17.39 36.81
N GLU A 299 -7.10 18.18 36.22
CA GLU A 299 -6.90 19.53 35.66
C GLU A 299 -5.99 19.65 34.44
N GLU A 300 -6.36 19.01 33.32
CA GLU A 300 -6.37 19.80 32.08
C GLU A 300 -7.71 20.55 32.09
N GLU A 301 -7.66 21.88 32.00
CA GLU A 301 -8.85 22.70 31.70
C GLU A 301 -9.45 22.17 30.39
N GLU A 302 -10.42 21.27 30.50
CA GLU A 302 -11.31 20.95 29.39
C GLU A 302 -12.02 22.26 29.07
N GLU A 303 -11.55 22.94 28.01
CA GLU A 303 -12.33 23.99 27.37
C GLU A 303 -13.74 23.43 27.19
N PRO A 304 -14.78 24.11 27.71
CA PRO A 304 -16.13 23.59 27.64
C PRO A 304 -16.45 23.35 26.16
N LEU A 305 -16.52 22.07 25.79
CA LEU A 305 -16.88 21.64 24.45
C LEU A 305 -18.10 22.42 23.99
N ASP A 306 -18.01 23.01 22.80
CA ASP A 306 -19.08 23.77 22.18
C ASP A 306 -20.41 23.00 22.37
N PRO A 307 -21.48 23.60 22.90
CA PRO A 307 -22.76 22.93 23.09
C PRO A 307 -23.27 22.21 21.83
N ILE A 308 -22.88 22.67 20.64
CA ILE A 308 -23.18 22.00 19.36
C ILE A 308 -22.42 20.67 19.23
N ALA A 309 -21.15 20.61 19.62
CA ALA A 309 -20.35 19.40 19.58
C ALA A 309 -20.87 18.34 20.57
N LEU A 310 -21.31 18.76 21.76
CA LEU A 310 -21.93 17.86 22.75
C LEU A 310 -23.24 17.24 22.23
N GLU A 311 -24.02 17.99 21.46
CA GLU A 311 -25.26 17.49 20.87
C GLU A 311 -24.99 16.48 19.74
N ILE A 312 -23.99 16.75 18.89
CA ILE A 312 -23.53 15.81 17.86
C ILE A 312 -23.01 14.52 18.49
N ILE A 313 -22.23 14.62 19.57
CA ILE A 313 -21.73 13.44 20.29
C ILE A 313 -22.89 12.63 20.88
N ARG A 314 -23.91 13.29 21.46
CA ARG A 314 -25.10 12.59 21.99
C ARG A 314 -25.90 11.90 20.89
N GLU A 315 -26.08 12.53 19.73
CA GLU A 315 -26.74 11.89 18.59
C GLU A 315 -25.94 10.69 18.08
N LYS A 316 -24.62 10.83 17.93
CA LYS A 316 -23.74 9.74 17.52
C LYS A 316 -23.79 8.56 18.48
N VAL A 317 -23.75 8.82 19.80
CA VAL A 317 -23.85 7.78 20.82
C VAL A 317 -25.18 7.03 20.70
N LYS A 318 -26.31 7.75 20.59
CA LYS A 318 -27.64 7.13 20.38
C LYS A 318 -27.72 6.31 19.09
N GLU A 319 -27.12 6.81 18.00
CA GLU A 319 -27.05 6.09 16.73
C GLU A 319 -26.29 4.75 16.90
N THR A 320 -25.13 4.78 17.56
CA THR A 320 -24.37 3.55 17.88
C THR A 320 -25.13 2.60 18.80
N GLU A 321 -25.85 3.10 19.81
CA GLU A 321 -26.67 2.26 20.69
C GLU A 321 -27.78 1.55 19.91
N GLN A 322 -28.46 2.24 18.99
CA GLN A 322 -29.48 1.65 18.13
C GLN A 322 -28.89 0.59 17.19
N ILE A 323 -27.74 0.87 16.56
CA ILE A 323 -27.04 -0.10 15.71
C ILE A 323 -26.64 -1.35 16.51
N MET A 324 -26.15 -1.17 17.74
CA MET A 324 -25.75 -2.27 18.60
C MET A 324 -26.95 -3.12 19.03
N GLN A 325 -28.07 -2.48 19.42
CA GLN A 325 -29.31 -3.18 19.77
C GLN A 325 -29.86 -3.97 18.57
N GLN A 326 -29.83 -3.38 17.36
CA GLN A 326 -30.26 -4.07 16.15
C GLN A 326 -29.40 -5.31 15.88
N LYS A 327 -28.07 -5.20 15.99
CA LYS A 327 -27.15 -6.33 15.83
C LYS A 327 -27.40 -7.45 16.85
N LEU A 328 -27.76 -7.11 18.09
CA LEU A 328 -28.11 -8.11 19.10
C LEU A 328 -29.41 -8.85 18.76
N ILE A 329 -30.43 -8.12 18.30
CA ILE A 329 -31.70 -8.70 17.85
C ILE A 329 -31.47 -9.62 16.64
N ASP A 330 -30.73 -9.17 15.64
CA ASP A 330 -30.43 -9.96 14.44
C ASP A 330 -29.67 -11.25 14.79
N ARG A 331 -28.70 -11.16 15.72
CA ARG A 331 -27.97 -12.33 16.21
C ARG A 331 -28.87 -13.30 16.98
N GLN A 332 -29.82 -12.79 17.77
CA GLN A 332 -30.77 -13.62 18.49
C GLN A 332 -31.77 -14.31 17.56
N ASN A 333 -32.22 -13.62 16.50
CA ASN A 333 -33.06 -14.20 15.46
C ASN A 333 -32.33 -15.32 14.69
N ALA A 334 -31.07 -15.09 14.30
CA ALA A 334 -30.26 -16.11 13.62
C ALA A 334 -30.02 -17.36 14.49
N LEU A 335 -29.88 -17.19 15.80
CA LEU A 335 -29.78 -18.32 16.74
C LEU A 335 -31.11 -19.08 16.85
N ASN A 336 -32.23 -18.38 16.92
CA ASN A 336 -33.56 -18.99 16.95
C ASN A 336 -33.87 -19.76 15.67
N GLU A 337 -33.49 -19.25 14.50
CA GLU A 337 -33.62 -19.96 13.23
C GLU A 337 -32.80 -21.26 13.23
N LYS A 338 -31.54 -21.22 13.68
CA LYS A 338 -30.70 -22.43 13.81
C LYS A 338 -31.30 -23.46 14.76
N LEU A 339 -31.90 -23.03 15.87
CA LEU A 339 -32.60 -23.92 16.80
C LEU A 339 -33.81 -24.59 16.13
N GLN A 340 -34.60 -23.84 15.36
CA GLN A 340 -35.74 -24.40 14.63
C GLN A 340 -35.34 -25.36 13.51
N GLU A 341 -34.17 -25.15 12.87
CA GLU A 341 -33.64 -26.11 11.89
C GLU A 341 -33.20 -27.43 12.53
N LEU A 342 -32.64 -27.37 13.75
CA LEU A 342 -32.22 -28.55 14.50
C LEU A 342 -33.41 -29.37 15.02
N ASP A 343 -34.54 -28.73 15.31
CA ASP A 343 -35.77 -29.39 15.75
C ASP A 343 -36.59 -30.01 14.61
N LYS A 344 -36.24 -29.79 13.33
CA LYS A 344 -36.91 -30.47 12.22
C LYS A 344 -36.52 -31.96 12.22
N PRO A 345 -37.47 -32.90 12.37
CA PRO A 345 -37.17 -34.32 12.46
C PRO A 345 -36.51 -34.79 11.16
N LYS A 346 -35.28 -35.32 11.29
CA LYS A 346 -34.54 -35.91 10.17
C LYS A 346 -35.41 -37.00 9.54
N LYS A 347 -35.76 -36.82 8.25
CA LYS A 347 -36.55 -37.80 7.49
C LYS A 347 -35.89 -39.18 7.61
N PRO A 348 -36.66 -40.25 7.90
CA PRO A 348 -36.10 -41.58 7.99
C PRO A 348 -35.53 -41.98 6.64
N VAL A 349 -34.23 -42.25 6.62
CA VAL A 349 -33.52 -42.84 5.48
C VAL A 349 -34.11 -44.23 5.26
N LYS A 350 -34.89 -44.39 4.20
CA LYS A 350 -35.40 -45.70 3.77
C LYS A 350 -34.21 -46.58 3.41
N LYS A 351 -34.04 -47.66 4.18
CA LYS A 351 -33.11 -48.76 3.86
C LYS A 351 -33.64 -49.61 2.73
#